data_AF-A0A954ZEB2-F1
#
_entry.id   AF-A0A954ZEB2-F1
#
_cell.length_a   1.000
_cell.length_b   1.000
_cell.length_c   1.000
_cell.angle_alpha   90.00
_cell.angle_beta   90.00
_cell.angle_gamma   90.00
#
_symmetry.space_group_name_H-M   'P 1'
#
loop_
_entity.id
_entity.type
_entity.pdbx_description
1 polymer ?
#
loop_
_entity_poly.entity_id
_entity_poly.type
_entity_poly.pdbx_seq_one_letter_code
_entity_poly.pdbx_strand_id
1 'polypeptide(L)'
;METSLHRELKRVYAGSTEQTEIRLGRYRIDAVRNDELIEIQHGSLSAIRDKIQKLTKEHAVRVVKPIVARKRLIRLNRKNGKVVGERLSPKRGSLLDMFAELVYFTRTFPHPNLTIEFALVEVDELRYPGHGRRRWRRKNDHIVQDRRLVGIQEQHTFHTAADLTRVIPGRLPRPFHTGHLAEALNIPRPDAQRIAYCFRKMGTAKSVGKQGNAILYELI
;
A
#
# COMPACT_ATOMS: atom_id res chain seq x y z
N MET A 1 1.07 19.47 1.04
CA MET A 1 2.46 19.68 0.60
C MET A 1 3.00 18.32 0.23
N GLU A 2 3.58 18.20 -0.96
CA GLU A 2 4.19 16.96 -1.43
C GLU A 2 5.37 16.58 -0.54
N THR A 3 5.48 15.30 -0.17
CA THR A 3 6.62 14.78 0.62
C THR A 3 7.79 14.46 -0.31
N SER A 4 9.02 14.44 0.22
CA SER A 4 10.18 14.06 -0.60
C SER A 4 10.05 12.66 -1.18
N LEU A 5 9.55 11.71 -0.40
CA LEU A 5 9.25 10.34 -0.83
C LEU A 5 8.32 10.31 -2.06
N HIS A 6 7.25 11.10 -2.06
CA HIS A 6 6.30 11.13 -3.18
C HIS A 6 6.97 11.65 -4.46
N ARG A 7 7.72 12.75 -4.33
CA ARG A 7 8.47 13.35 -5.46
C ARG A 7 9.56 12.41 -5.99
N GLU A 8 10.27 11.71 -5.10
CA GLU A 8 11.32 10.76 -5.48
C GLU A 8 10.73 9.54 -6.19
N LEU A 9 9.63 8.98 -5.69
CA LEU A 9 8.92 7.91 -6.39
C LEU A 9 8.40 8.36 -7.75
N LYS A 10 7.84 9.57 -7.89
CA LYS A 10 7.43 10.11 -9.20
C LYS A 10 8.55 10.04 -10.22
N ARG A 11 9.75 10.46 -9.83
CA ARG A 11 10.92 10.43 -10.70
C ARG A 11 11.35 9.01 -11.07
N VAL A 12 11.23 8.06 -10.15
CA VAL A 12 11.55 6.64 -10.43
C VAL A 12 10.58 6.04 -11.45
N TYR A 13 9.30 6.38 -11.39
CA TYR A 13 8.28 5.78 -12.25
C TYR A 13 8.02 6.55 -13.56
N ALA A 14 8.40 7.82 -13.65
CA ALA A 14 8.27 8.59 -14.87
C ALA A 14 9.23 8.10 -15.97
N GLY A 15 8.79 8.13 -17.23
CA GLY A 15 9.65 7.82 -18.38
C GLY A 15 10.70 8.91 -18.66
N SER A 16 10.43 10.13 -18.22
CA SER A 16 11.32 11.31 -18.30
C SER A 16 10.84 12.39 -17.32
N THR A 17 11.65 13.41 -17.05
CA THR A 17 11.28 14.52 -16.14
C THR A 17 10.09 15.33 -16.62
N GLU A 18 9.89 15.43 -17.94
CA GLU A 18 8.78 16.17 -18.57
C GLU A 18 7.43 15.43 -18.46
N GLN A 19 7.46 14.14 -18.09
CA GLN A 19 6.28 13.30 -17.99
C GLN A 19 5.75 13.18 -16.54
N THR A 20 6.09 14.12 -15.67
CA THR A 20 5.57 14.19 -14.31
C THR A 20 4.50 15.27 -14.16
N GLU A 21 3.51 15.01 -13.32
CA GLU A 21 2.48 15.99 -12.93
C GLU A 21 1.59 16.52 -14.07
N ILE A 22 1.28 15.67 -15.05
CA ILE A 22 0.50 16.02 -16.25
C ILE A 22 -0.96 16.28 -15.88
N ARG A 23 -1.55 17.34 -16.44
CA ARG A 23 -2.98 17.62 -16.31
C ARG A 23 -3.77 16.85 -17.37
N LEU A 24 -4.69 16.00 -16.93
CA LEU A 24 -5.63 15.28 -17.78
C LEU A 24 -7.07 15.69 -17.39
N GLY A 25 -7.63 16.62 -18.16
CA GLY A 25 -8.91 17.25 -17.84
C GLY A 25 -8.89 17.94 -16.46
N ARG A 26 -9.69 17.40 -15.52
CA ARG A 26 -9.73 17.89 -14.12
C ARG A 26 -8.74 17.20 -13.19
N TYR A 27 -8.08 16.14 -13.65
CA TYR A 27 -7.16 15.36 -12.83
C TYR A 27 -5.72 15.81 -13.06
N ARG A 28 -4.92 15.72 -12.00
CA ARG A 28 -3.46 15.81 -12.08
C ARG A 28 -2.91 14.41 -11.89
N ILE A 29 -2.19 13.91 -12.89
CA ILE A 29 -1.60 12.57 -12.92
C ILE A 29 -0.15 12.67 -12.47
N ASP A 30 0.29 11.75 -11.61
CA ASP A 30 1.62 11.86 -11.02
C ASP A 30 2.74 11.63 -12.02
N ALA A 31 2.60 10.63 -12.89
CA ALA A 31 3.49 10.40 -14.02
C ALA A 31 2.77 9.73 -15.19
N VAL A 32 3.33 9.84 -16.39
CA VAL A 32 2.86 9.10 -17.58
C VAL A 32 4.04 8.36 -18.19
N ARG A 33 3.82 7.11 -18.62
CA ARG A 33 4.84 6.31 -19.30
C ARG A 33 4.17 5.42 -20.35
N ASN A 34 4.56 5.58 -21.62
CA ASN A 34 4.01 4.79 -22.74
C ASN A 34 2.47 4.76 -22.74
N ASP A 35 1.84 5.94 -22.61
CA ASP A 35 0.37 6.13 -22.51
C ASP A 35 -0.32 5.50 -21.28
N GLU A 36 0.42 4.85 -20.38
CA GLU A 36 -0.07 4.42 -19.06
C GLU A 36 -0.03 5.59 -18.07
N LEU A 37 -1.16 5.84 -17.39
CA LEU A 37 -1.27 6.83 -16.32
C LEU A 37 -0.78 6.22 -15.01
N ILE A 38 0.19 6.84 -14.36
CA ILE A 38 0.78 6.33 -13.11
C ILE A 38 0.38 7.26 -11.95
N GLU A 39 -0.16 6.67 -10.89
CA GLU A 39 -0.61 7.34 -9.66
C GLU A 39 0.13 6.75 -8.45
N ILE A 40 0.88 7.59 -7.73
CA ILE A 40 1.68 7.15 -6.58
C ILE A 40 0.94 7.53 -5.30
N GLN A 41 0.37 6.54 -4.63
CA GLN A 41 -0.50 6.80 -3.50
C GLN A 41 0.16 6.52 -2.16
N HIS A 42 0.66 7.57 -1.49
CA HIS A 42 1.21 7.44 -0.14
C HIS A 42 0.13 7.23 0.94
N GLY A 43 -1.00 7.94 0.81
CA GLY A 43 -2.15 7.84 1.71
C GLY A 43 -2.98 6.58 1.47
N SER A 44 -4.16 6.47 2.10
CA SER A 44 -5.05 5.32 1.86
C SER A 44 -5.47 5.24 0.39
N LEU A 45 -5.57 4.02 -0.16
CA LEU A 45 -6.10 3.81 -1.53
C LEU A 45 -7.55 4.32 -1.68
N SER A 46 -8.30 4.38 -0.59
CA SER A 46 -9.67 4.94 -0.58
C SER A 46 -9.73 6.38 -1.11
N ALA A 47 -8.70 7.18 -0.86
CA ALA A 47 -8.66 8.59 -1.22
C ALA A 47 -8.59 8.84 -2.74
N ILE A 48 -8.10 7.87 -3.51
CA ILE A 48 -8.00 7.95 -4.97
C ILE A 48 -9.00 7.06 -5.70
N ARG A 49 -9.78 6.26 -4.97
CA ARG A 49 -10.72 5.27 -5.53
C ARG A 49 -11.58 5.82 -6.67
N ASP A 50 -12.27 6.93 -6.42
CA ASP A 50 -13.22 7.49 -7.39
C ASP A 50 -12.51 8.14 -8.60
N LYS A 51 -11.26 8.58 -8.42
CA LYS A 51 -10.40 9.05 -9.50
C LYS A 51 -9.99 7.87 -10.38
N ILE A 52 -9.46 6.81 -9.78
CA ILE A 52 -9.02 5.61 -10.51
C ILE A 52 -10.18 4.97 -11.27
N GLN A 53 -11.34 4.77 -10.64
CA GLN A 53 -12.53 4.22 -11.33
C GLN A 53 -13.00 5.04 -12.54
N LYS A 54 -12.71 6.34 -12.58
CA LYS A 54 -13.05 7.19 -13.74
C LYS A 54 -11.98 7.09 -14.81
N LEU A 55 -10.70 7.15 -14.43
CA LEU A 55 -9.58 7.05 -15.37
C LEU A 55 -9.54 5.70 -16.07
N THR A 56 -9.79 4.60 -15.35
CA THR A 56 -9.71 3.24 -15.92
C THR A 56 -10.77 2.94 -16.99
N LYS A 57 -11.78 3.79 -17.16
CA LYS A 57 -12.77 3.66 -18.23
C LYS A 57 -12.17 3.88 -19.62
N GLU A 58 -11.19 4.78 -19.71
CA GLU A 58 -10.63 5.25 -20.98
C GLU A 58 -9.12 5.07 -21.08
N HIS A 59 -8.44 4.81 -19.96
CA HIS A 59 -6.98 4.75 -19.90
C HIS A 59 -6.48 3.52 -19.15
N ALA A 60 -5.31 3.02 -19.56
CA ALA A 60 -4.51 2.15 -18.72
C ALA A 60 -3.96 2.93 -17.53
N VAL A 61 -4.18 2.41 -16.32
CA VAL A 61 -3.78 3.08 -15.07
C VAL A 61 -2.96 2.12 -14.21
N ARG A 62 -1.83 2.61 -13.70
CA ARG A 62 -1.05 1.97 -12.66
C ARG A 62 -1.12 2.74 -11.36
N VAL A 63 -1.57 2.08 -10.30
CA VAL A 63 -1.47 2.62 -8.95
C VAL A 63 -0.24 2.03 -8.27
N VAL A 64 0.72 2.87 -7.94
CA VAL A 64 1.90 2.50 -7.15
C VAL A 64 1.63 2.84 -5.68
N LYS A 65 1.64 1.82 -4.82
CA LYS A 65 1.40 1.96 -3.39
C LYS A 65 2.66 1.57 -2.61
N PRO A 66 3.46 2.54 -2.14
CA PRO A 66 4.63 2.23 -1.32
C PRO A 66 4.23 1.65 0.05
N ILE A 67 4.83 0.52 0.41
CA ILE A 67 4.78 -0.10 1.73
C ILE A 67 6.15 0.12 2.39
N VAL A 68 6.16 0.75 3.57
CA VAL A 68 7.43 1.02 4.28
C VAL A 68 7.92 -0.26 4.95
N ALA A 69 8.77 -1.01 4.24
CA ALA A 69 9.37 -2.25 4.72
C ALA A 69 10.37 -1.98 5.86
N ARG A 70 11.17 -0.93 5.72
CA ARG A 70 12.13 -0.49 6.73
C ARG A 70 12.14 1.03 6.87
N LYS A 71 12.38 1.49 8.09
CA LYS A 71 12.43 2.92 8.39
C LYS A 71 13.53 3.26 9.36
N ARG A 72 14.38 4.21 9.00
CA ARG A 72 15.28 4.89 9.95
C ARG A 72 14.62 6.18 10.45
N LEU A 73 14.68 6.38 11.75
CA LEU A 73 14.07 7.51 12.44
C LEU A 73 15.17 8.54 12.74
N ILE A 74 15.14 9.66 12.03
CA ILE A 74 16.10 10.76 12.20
C ILE A 74 15.44 11.83 13.06
N ARG A 75 15.96 12.04 14.27
CA ARG A 75 15.44 13.04 15.20
C ARG A 75 16.17 14.36 15.01
N LEU A 76 15.41 15.42 14.80
CA LEU A 76 15.88 16.81 14.81
C LEU A 76 15.57 17.45 16.17
N ASN A 77 16.41 18.38 16.64
CA ASN A 77 16.11 19.10 17.89
C ASN A 77 14.87 20.01 17.80
N ARG A 78 14.58 20.53 16.61
CA ARG A 78 13.39 21.35 16.29
C ARG A 78 13.06 21.21 14.81
N LYS A 79 11.94 21.80 14.37
CA LYS A 79 11.59 21.88 12.94
C LYS A 79 12.76 22.51 12.16
N ASN A 80 13.21 21.83 11.10
CA ASN A 80 14.37 22.17 10.28
C ASN A 80 15.69 22.34 11.07
N GLY A 81 15.77 21.74 12.27
CA GLY A 81 16.93 21.81 13.13
C GLY A 81 18.02 20.79 12.81
N LYS A 82 19.06 20.74 13.65
CA LYS A 82 20.16 19.77 13.51
C LYS A 82 19.70 18.38 13.94
N VAL A 83 20.29 17.35 13.33
CA VAL A 83 20.12 15.95 13.75
C VAL A 83 20.71 15.77 15.15
N VAL A 84 19.94 15.16 16.05
CA VAL A 84 20.34 14.84 17.43
C VAL A 84 20.30 13.34 17.74
N GLY A 85 20.02 12.52 16.73
CA GLY A 85 20.17 11.08 16.84
C GLY A 85 19.36 10.33 15.81
N GLU A 86 19.86 9.14 15.50
CA GLU A 86 19.30 8.26 14.48
C GLU A 86 19.17 6.86 15.04
N ARG A 87 18.14 6.15 14.63
CA ARG A 87 18.00 4.71 14.91
C ARG A 87 17.07 4.06 13.91
N LEU A 88 17.22 2.76 13.74
CA LEU A 88 16.22 1.97 13.03
C LEU A 88 14.92 1.88 13.84
N SER A 89 13.80 1.93 13.15
CA SER A 89 12.49 1.58 13.69
C SER A 89 12.43 0.05 13.86
N PRO A 90 11.91 -0.46 14.99
CA PRO A 90 11.67 -1.89 15.14
C PRO A 90 10.51 -2.38 14.26
N LYS A 91 9.60 -1.49 13.86
CA LYS A 91 8.49 -1.82 12.95
C LYS A 91 9.00 -2.10 11.55
N ARG A 92 8.60 -3.24 10.99
CA ARG A 92 8.84 -3.63 9.60
C ARG A 92 7.50 -3.83 8.91
N GLY A 93 7.38 -3.28 7.70
CA GLY A 93 6.26 -3.58 6.82
C GLY A 93 6.53 -4.87 6.04
N SER A 94 5.46 -5.52 5.61
CA SER A 94 5.52 -6.71 4.75
C SER A 94 4.60 -6.54 3.55
N LEU A 95 4.77 -7.37 2.51
CA LEU A 95 3.86 -7.37 1.38
C LEU A 95 2.40 -7.58 1.80
N LEU A 96 2.15 -8.39 2.84
CA LEU A 96 0.80 -8.67 3.34
C LEU A 96 0.07 -7.43 3.88
N ASP A 97 0.80 -6.35 4.22
CA ASP A 97 0.19 -5.07 4.58
C ASP A 97 -0.64 -4.48 3.44
N MET A 98 -0.43 -4.93 2.20
CA MET A 98 -1.26 -4.57 1.04
C MET A 98 -2.75 -4.83 1.29
N PHE A 99 -3.10 -5.89 2.03
CA PHE A 99 -4.50 -6.24 2.26
C PHE A 99 -5.21 -5.24 3.18
N ALA A 100 -4.49 -4.53 4.04
CA ALA A 100 -5.08 -3.44 4.82
C ALA A 100 -5.53 -2.27 3.92
N GLU A 101 -4.87 -2.09 2.77
CA GLU A 101 -5.23 -1.08 1.77
C GLU A 101 -6.29 -1.60 0.79
N LEU A 102 -6.14 -2.84 0.31
CA LEU A 102 -7.06 -3.45 -0.66
C LEU A 102 -8.48 -3.60 -0.11
N VAL A 103 -8.68 -3.75 1.21
CA VAL A 103 -10.03 -3.75 1.83
C VAL A 103 -10.87 -2.55 1.37
N TYR A 104 -10.25 -1.37 1.20
CA TYR A 104 -10.93 -0.15 0.76
C TYR A 104 -11.02 0.01 -0.77
N PHE A 105 -10.40 -0.90 -1.51
CA PHE A 105 -10.20 -0.83 -2.95
C PHE A 105 -10.81 -2.03 -3.72
N THR A 106 -11.48 -2.93 -3.01
CA THR A 106 -12.19 -4.13 -3.55
C THR A 106 -13.25 -3.84 -4.61
N ARG A 107 -13.75 -2.60 -4.72
CA ARG A 107 -14.72 -2.18 -5.75
C ARG A 107 -14.07 -1.54 -6.97
N THR A 108 -12.75 -1.45 -6.99
CA THR A 108 -11.98 -0.78 -8.05
C THR A 108 -11.00 -1.73 -8.69
N PHE A 109 -10.38 -2.60 -7.90
CA PHE A 109 -9.60 -3.72 -8.39
C PHE A 109 -10.34 -5.04 -8.12
N PRO A 110 -10.35 -6.00 -9.06
CA PRO A 110 -9.66 -5.99 -10.36
C PRO A 110 -10.39 -5.16 -11.44
N HIS A 111 -9.64 -4.69 -12.44
CA HIS A 111 -10.17 -4.07 -13.66
C HIS A 111 -9.15 -4.25 -14.80
N PRO A 112 -9.58 -4.52 -16.07
CA PRO A 112 -8.64 -4.82 -17.17
C PRO A 112 -7.62 -3.71 -17.44
N ASN A 113 -8.03 -2.45 -17.28
CA ASN A 113 -7.15 -1.28 -17.43
C ASN A 113 -6.46 -0.84 -16.11
N LEU A 114 -6.45 -1.68 -15.06
CA LEU A 114 -5.88 -1.31 -13.78
C LEU A 114 -4.81 -2.30 -13.32
N THR A 115 -3.61 -1.77 -13.15
CA THR A 115 -2.50 -2.46 -12.50
C THR A 115 -2.28 -1.86 -11.11
N ILE A 116 -2.12 -2.70 -10.09
CA ILE A 116 -1.66 -2.24 -8.76
C ILE A 116 -0.26 -2.78 -8.52
N GLU A 117 0.64 -1.89 -8.15
CA GLU A 117 2.02 -2.23 -7.79
C GLU A 117 2.27 -1.84 -6.33
N PHE A 118 2.68 -2.80 -5.51
CA PHE A 118 3.12 -2.57 -4.14
C PHE A 118 4.64 -2.56 -4.08
N ALA A 119 5.22 -1.38 -3.83
CA ALA A 119 6.67 -1.19 -3.74
C ALA A 119 7.10 -1.22 -2.26
N LEU A 120 7.90 -2.20 -1.86
CA LEU A 120 8.48 -2.26 -0.52
C LEU A 120 9.68 -1.30 -0.48
N VAL A 121 9.55 -0.24 0.32
CA VAL A 121 10.54 0.85 0.37
C VAL A 121 11.26 0.92 1.72
N GLU A 122 12.53 1.29 1.68
CA GLU A 122 13.26 1.78 2.85
C GLU A 122 13.20 3.32 2.85
N VAL A 123 12.92 3.90 4.02
CA VAL A 123 12.76 5.36 4.16
C VAL A 123 13.48 5.93 5.37
N ASP A 124 13.94 7.17 5.21
CA ASP A 124 14.33 8.04 6.32
C ASP A 124 13.14 8.91 6.72
N GLU A 125 12.68 8.81 7.97
CA GLU A 125 11.64 9.68 8.53
C GLU A 125 12.27 10.73 9.44
N LEU A 126 12.30 11.96 8.95
CA LEU A 126 12.76 13.11 9.70
C LEU A 126 11.64 13.60 10.60
N ARG A 127 11.91 13.74 11.89
CA ARG A 127 10.91 14.15 12.88
C ARG A 127 11.51 14.98 13.98
N TYR A 128 10.71 15.86 14.56
CA TYR A 128 11.12 16.75 15.66
C TYR A 128 10.11 16.67 16.82
N PRO A 129 10.50 17.04 18.06
CA PRO A 129 9.60 17.06 19.20
C PRO A 129 8.37 17.92 18.93
N GLY A 130 7.19 17.39 19.25
CA GLY A 130 5.95 18.12 19.08
C GLY A 130 4.74 17.21 19.06
N HIS A 131 3.58 17.79 19.40
CA HIS A 131 2.37 17.02 19.62
C HIS A 131 1.51 16.80 18.35
N GLY A 132 1.69 17.64 17.34
CA GLY A 132 0.82 17.66 16.17
C GLY A 132 -0.63 17.97 16.56
N ARG A 133 -1.60 17.38 15.83
CA ARG A 133 -3.05 17.56 16.06
C ARG A 133 -3.68 16.51 16.98
N ARG A 134 -2.90 15.82 17.80
CA ARG A 134 -3.41 14.74 18.68
C ARG A 134 -4.18 15.34 19.86
N ARG A 135 -5.16 14.59 20.38
CA ARG A 135 -5.98 14.98 21.53
C ARG A 135 -5.25 14.81 22.87
N TRP A 136 -4.34 13.84 22.98
CA TRP A 136 -3.69 13.46 24.24
C TRP A 136 -2.16 13.48 24.14
N ARG A 137 -1.51 14.35 24.92
CA ARG A 137 -0.05 14.56 24.94
C ARG A 137 0.70 13.37 25.52
N ARG A 138 1.77 12.95 24.83
CA ARG A 138 2.76 12.01 25.35
C ARG A 138 4.12 12.68 25.39
N LYS A 139 4.90 12.38 26.44
CA LYS A 139 6.23 12.98 26.68
C LYS A 139 7.20 12.84 25.49
N ASN A 140 7.03 11.80 24.68
CA ASN A 140 7.89 11.50 23.52
C ASN A 140 7.17 11.65 22.18
N ASP A 141 6.20 12.57 22.08
CA ASP A 141 5.55 12.87 20.81
C ASP A 141 6.49 13.58 19.84
N HIS A 142 6.37 13.20 18.57
CA HIS A 142 7.11 13.79 17.47
C HIS A 142 6.15 14.12 16.33
N ILE A 143 6.47 15.19 15.59
CA ILE A 143 5.85 15.54 14.33
C ILE A 143 6.79 15.10 13.21
N VAL A 144 6.24 14.40 12.21
CA VAL A 144 6.98 14.04 11.00
C VAL A 144 7.13 15.31 10.16
N GLN A 145 8.38 15.66 9.86
CA GLN A 145 8.71 16.76 8.97
C GLN A 145 8.72 16.30 7.52
N ASP A 146 9.37 15.16 7.26
CA ASP A 146 9.56 14.65 5.90
C ASP A 146 9.83 13.14 5.93
N ARG A 147 9.64 12.50 4.77
CA ARG A 147 10.08 11.13 4.52
C ARG A 147 10.86 11.13 3.21
N ARG A 148 12.03 10.49 3.20
CA ARG A 148 12.91 10.37 2.03
C ARG A 148 13.08 8.90 1.68
N LEU A 149 13.02 8.58 0.40
CA LEU A 149 13.31 7.26 -0.15
C LEU A 149 14.81 6.97 0.02
N VAL A 150 15.12 5.87 0.68
CA VAL A 150 16.49 5.32 0.71
C VAL A 150 16.66 4.33 -0.44
N GLY A 151 15.63 3.53 -0.72
CA GLY A 151 15.62 2.63 -1.86
C GLY A 151 14.33 1.81 -1.95
N ILE A 152 14.09 1.23 -3.12
CA ILE A 152 13.03 0.24 -3.36
C ILE A 152 13.67 -1.14 -3.24
N GLN A 153 13.17 -1.97 -2.33
CA GLN A 153 13.71 -3.30 -2.06
C GLN A 153 13.05 -4.35 -2.97
N GLU A 154 11.73 -4.28 -3.09
CA GLU A 154 10.94 -5.22 -3.90
C GLU A 154 9.75 -4.49 -4.52
N GLN A 155 9.30 -4.99 -5.67
CA GLN A 155 8.11 -4.50 -6.37
C GLN A 155 7.23 -5.70 -6.71
N HIS A 156 5.97 -5.63 -6.30
CA HIS A 156 4.99 -6.69 -6.54
C HIS A 156 3.82 -6.14 -7.35
N THR A 157 3.65 -6.66 -8.56
CA THR A 157 2.66 -6.18 -9.52
C THR A 157 1.49 -7.15 -9.64
N PHE A 158 0.28 -6.62 -9.58
CA PHE A 158 -0.98 -7.36 -9.64
C PHE A 158 -1.86 -6.77 -10.74
N HIS A 159 -2.22 -7.59 -11.73
CA HIS A 159 -3.09 -7.23 -12.84
C HIS A 159 -4.49 -7.81 -12.65
N THR A 160 -4.59 -8.97 -11.99
CA THR A 160 -5.86 -9.69 -11.80
C THR A 160 -6.09 -10.04 -10.33
N ALA A 161 -7.33 -10.38 -10.00
CA ALA A 161 -7.67 -10.89 -8.67
C ALA A 161 -7.00 -12.24 -8.35
N ALA A 162 -6.70 -13.06 -9.38
CA ALA A 162 -6.00 -14.33 -9.21
C ALA A 162 -4.55 -14.12 -8.75
N ASP A 163 -3.90 -13.05 -9.21
CA ASP A 163 -2.52 -12.71 -8.82
C ASP A 163 -2.37 -12.54 -7.30
N LEU A 164 -3.43 -12.11 -6.62
CA LEU A 164 -3.43 -11.94 -5.16
C LEU A 164 -3.21 -13.25 -4.41
N THR A 165 -3.49 -14.42 -5.02
CA THR A 165 -3.23 -15.72 -4.38
C THR A 165 -1.76 -16.10 -4.34
N ARG A 166 -0.91 -15.48 -5.16
CA ARG A 166 0.53 -15.77 -5.24
C ARG A 166 1.25 -15.49 -3.92
N VAL A 167 0.66 -14.69 -3.04
CA VAL A 167 1.19 -14.38 -1.70
C VAL A 167 0.94 -15.49 -0.68
N ILE A 168 0.08 -16.47 -0.99
CA ILE A 168 -0.19 -17.61 -0.12
C ILE A 168 0.89 -18.67 -0.34
N PRO A 169 1.68 -19.03 0.68
CA PRO A 169 2.66 -20.09 0.54
C PRO A 169 1.96 -21.46 0.51
N GLY A 170 2.39 -22.32 -0.41
CA GLY A 170 1.96 -23.72 -0.46
C GLY A 170 0.48 -23.91 -0.79
N ARG A 171 -0.08 -25.04 -0.35
CA ARG A 171 -1.48 -25.41 -0.58
C ARG A 171 -2.28 -25.27 0.71
N LEU A 172 -3.44 -24.63 0.62
CA LEU A 172 -4.44 -24.61 1.70
C LEU A 172 -5.35 -25.85 1.62
N PRO A 173 -5.94 -26.27 2.77
CA PRO A 173 -7.03 -27.24 2.77
C PRO A 173 -8.19 -26.82 1.84
N ARG A 174 -8.97 -27.80 1.36
CA ARG A 174 -10.15 -27.55 0.53
C ARG A 174 -11.39 -28.19 1.17
N PRO A 175 -12.35 -27.40 1.68
CA PRO A 175 -12.29 -25.93 1.84
C PRO A 175 -11.34 -25.48 2.96
N PHE A 176 -10.96 -24.19 2.96
CA PHE A 176 -10.17 -23.59 4.05
C PHE A 176 -10.97 -22.56 4.85
N HIS A 177 -10.57 -22.30 6.10
CA HIS A 177 -11.03 -21.16 6.87
C HIS A 177 -9.88 -20.21 7.20
N THR A 178 -10.19 -19.04 7.75
CA THR A 178 -9.20 -18.01 8.13
C THR A 178 -8.12 -18.48 9.13
N GLY A 179 -8.37 -19.54 9.91
CA GLY A 179 -7.33 -20.19 10.74
C GLY A 179 -6.19 -20.78 9.91
N HIS A 180 -6.51 -21.64 8.94
CA HIS A 180 -5.53 -22.18 7.98
C HIS A 180 -4.73 -21.08 7.25
N LEU A 181 -5.39 -19.98 6.86
CA LEU A 181 -4.68 -18.83 6.26
C LEU A 181 -3.70 -18.19 7.25
N ALA A 182 -4.13 -17.99 8.50
CA ALA A 182 -3.31 -17.40 9.54
C ALA A 182 -2.07 -18.26 9.83
N GLU A 183 -2.25 -19.58 9.91
CA GLU A 183 -1.17 -20.55 10.11
C GLU A 183 -0.21 -20.59 8.91
N ALA A 184 -0.73 -20.72 7.69
CA ALA A 184 0.09 -20.81 6.49
C ALA A 184 0.95 -19.55 6.27
N LEU A 185 0.39 -18.38 6.57
CA LEU A 185 1.08 -17.10 6.41
C LEU A 185 1.85 -16.65 7.66
N ASN A 186 1.72 -17.37 8.78
CA ASN A 186 2.22 -16.99 10.10
C ASN A 186 1.82 -15.55 10.49
N ILE A 187 0.51 -15.25 10.39
CA ILE A 187 -0.05 -13.93 10.69
C ILE A 187 -1.19 -14.01 11.72
N PRO A 188 -1.51 -12.89 12.40
CA PRO A 188 -2.70 -12.82 13.23
C PRO A 188 -3.99 -13.08 12.46
N ARG A 189 -4.94 -13.75 13.11
CA ARG A 189 -6.26 -14.05 12.52
C ARG A 189 -7.01 -12.83 11.95
N PRO A 190 -6.97 -11.63 12.56
CA PRO A 190 -7.58 -10.44 11.96
C PRO A 190 -7.01 -10.08 10.58
N ASP A 191 -5.73 -10.30 10.34
CA ASP A 191 -5.12 -10.05 9.03
C ASP A 191 -5.52 -11.14 8.04
N ALA A 192 -5.54 -12.40 8.45
CA ALA A 192 -6.08 -13.49 7.63
C ALA A 192 -7.57 -13.26 7.25
N GLN A 193 -8.37 -12.65 8.13
CA GLN A 193 -9.74 -12.24 7.84
C GLN A 193 -9.81 -11.14 6.77
N ARG A 194 -8.90 -10.15 6.79
CA ARG A 194 -8.81 -9.12 5.75
C ARG A 194 -8.45 -9.73 4.40
N ILE A 195 -7.52 -10.68 4.38
CA ILE A 195 -7.14 -11.43 3.19
C ILE A 195 -8.35 -12.17 2.61
N ALA A 196 -9.02 -13.00 3.42
CA ALA A 196 -10.21 -13.73 2.99
C ALA A 196 -11.34 -12.79 2.53
N TYR A 197 -11.50 -11.63 3.20
CA TYR A 197 -12.43 -10.59 2.77
C TYR A 197 -12.09 -10.07 1.37
N CYS A 198 -10.82 -9.74 1.11
CA CYS A 198 -10.38 -9.23 -0.19
C CYS A 198 -10.58 -10.29 -1.28
N PHE A 199 -10.12 -11.53 -1.07
CA PHE A 199 -10.33 -12.62 -2.02
C PHE A 199 -11.81 -12.82 -2.34
N ARG A 200 -12.67 -12.83 -1.32
CA ARG A 200 -14.11 -12.97 -1.55
C ARG A 200 -14.69 -11.80 -2.33
N LYS A 201 -14.33 -10.56 -1.98
CA LYS A 201 -14.91 -9.36 -2.61
C LYS A 201 -14.38 -9.11 -4.02
N MET A 202 -13.18 -9.59 -4.33
CA MET A 202 -12.54 -9.45 -5.63
C MET A 202 -12.75 -10.68 -6.53
N GLY A 203 -13.50 -11.69 -6.07
CA GLY A 203 -13.85 -12.87 -6.87
C GLY A 203 -12.77 -13.95 -6.95
N THR A 204 -11.71 -13.86 -6.15
CA THR A 204 -10.65 -14.88 -6.05
C THR A 204 -11.08 -16.09 -5.22
N ALA A 205 -12.07 -15.92 -4.34
CA ALA A 205 -12.60 -16.98 -3.49
C ALA A 205 -14.11 -16.86 -3.31
N LYS A 206 -14.78 -17.97 -3.04
CA LYS A 206 -16.20 -18.01 -2.66
C LYS A 206 -16.36 -18.60 -1.27
N SER A 207 -17.45 -18.24 -0.59
CA SER A 207 -17.83 -18.92 0.65
C SER A 207 -18.65 -20.16 0.30
N VAL A 208 -18.31 -21.30 0.91
CA VAL A 208 -18.92 -22.60 0.58
C VAL A 208 -19.59 -23.29 1.78
N GLY A 209 -19.53 -22.68 2.96
CA GLY A 209 -20.16 -23.24 4.15
C GLY A 209 -19.60 -22.67 5.44
N LYS A 210 -19.83 -23.40 6.54
CA LYS A 210 -19.31 -23.07 7.86
C LYS A 210 -18.84 -24.33 8.59
N GLN A 211 -17.83 -24.17 9.43
CA GLN A 211 -17.39 -25.15 10.42
C GLN A 211 -17.42 -24.49 11.80
N GLY A 212 -18.43 -24.82 12.61
CA GLY A 212 -18.78 -24.04 13.79
C GLY A 212 -19.02 -22.57 13.43
N ASN A 213 -18.29 -21.66 14.08
CA ASN A 213 -18.35 -20.21 13.81
C ASN A 213 -17.46 -19.75 12.64
N ALA A 214 -16.63 -20.63 12.07
CA ALA A 214 -15.73 -20.27 10.98
C ALA A 214 -16.43 -20.38 9.63
N ILE A 215 -16.26 -19.36 8.78
CA ILE A 215 -16.66 -19.42 7.37
C ILE A 215 -15.62 -20.23 6.59
N LEU A 216 -16.11 -21.16 5.78
CA LEU A 216 -15.31 -21.96 4.85
C LEU A 216 -15.30 -21.29 3.47
N TYR A 217 -14.13 -21.30 2.85
CA TYR A 217 -13.83 -20.68 1.56
C TYR A 217 -13.18 -21.68 0.60
N GLU A 218 -13.40 -21.47 -0.68
CA GLU A 218 -12.68 -22.12 -1.78
C GLU A 218 -12.12 -21.05 -2.71
N LEU A 219 -10.87 -21.22 -3.15
CA LEU A 219 -10.30 -20.42 -4.23
C LEU A 219 -10.99 -20.81 -5.56
N ILE A 220 -11.21 -19.83 -6.42
CA ILE A 220 -11.81 -20.00 -7.75
C ILE A 220 -10.71 -20.15 -8.79
#